data_AF-A0AA88YM91-F1
#
_entry.id   AF-A0AA88YM91-F1
#
_cell.length_a   1.000
_cell.length_b   1.000
_cell.length_c   1.000
_cell.angle_alpha   90.00
_cell.angle_beta   90.00
_cell.angle_gamma   90.00
#
_symmetry.space_group_name_H-M   'P 1'
#
loop_
_entity.id
_entity.type
_entity.pdbx_description
1 polymer ?
#
loop_
_entity_poly.entity_id
_entity_poly.type
_entity_poly.pdbx_seq_one_letter_code
_entity_poly.pdbx_strand_id
1 'polypeptide(L)'
;MYSKFSGNKYTRKGIQSEGVTIKEYTRLKSKDDITVTVKPSGLIIDENHKFLAASPDGVVEEDESTGLLEIKNLLQNNQASFEEAARKSTFCLESNKGKLTLKRNHNYYYQCQGQLNICQIEWLDFIVRRTNPYEIHVERIYRDKKLWDDFMVPKLTAFYHNCMLPELASPRKNTLQGIREPSKPWYTPANSSCQEGNRRQKKKKHLSDDSSDSDDASPNIVPEVRATSKRQRRTKFVGRQILHQWCTDETKNTLEWYEGTVLDCIRGVDGNKNAVYEVMYKGENEAYEVDNLQDDLNNGSLKFKDL
;
A
#
# COMPACT_ATOMS: atom_id res chain seq x y z
N MET A 1 13.63 -13.42 6.80
CA MET A 1 13.90 -12.08 6.24
C MET A 1 12.59 -11.71 5.56
N TYR A 2 11.77 -10.92 6.25
CA TYR A 2 10.34 -10.67 5.96
C TYR A 2 9.44 -11.93 6.02
N SER A 3 8.18 -11.75 6.38
CA SER A 3 7.20 -12.84 6.42
C SER A 3 6.93 -13.36 4.99
N LYS A 4 6.63 -14.65 4.85
CA LYS A 4 6.16 -15.19 3.56
C LYS A 4 4.79 -14.59 3.28
N PHE A 5 4.71 -13.68 2.32
CA PHE A 5 3.43 -13.20 1.82
C PHE A 5 2.76 -14.32 1.01
N SER A 6 1.62 -14.82 1.49
CA SER A 6 0.85 -15.91 0.85
C SER A 6 -0.27 -15.40 -0.07
N GLY A 7 -0.29 -14.09 -0.37
CA GLY A 7 -1.36 -13.46 -1.13
C GLY A 7 -2.59 -13.13 -0.28
N ASN A 8 -3.29 -12.06 -0.64
CA ASN A 8 -4.61 -11.74 -0.09
C ASN A 8 -5.71 -12.13 -1.10
N LYS A 9 -6.99 -11.91 -0.75
CA LYS A 9 -8.11 -12.22 -1.65
C LYS A 9 -8.03 -11.51 -3.00
N TYR A 10 -7.49 -10.28 -3.01
CA TYR A 10 -7.31 -9.48 -4.22
C TYR A 10 -6.29 -10.12 -5.16
N THR A 11 -5.13 -10.54 -4.65
CA THR A 11 -4.07 -11.15 -5.47
C THR A 11 -4.50 -12.52 -6.00
N ARG A 12 -5.17 -13.35 -5.19
CA ARG A 12 -5.67 -14.66 -5.65
C ARG A 12 -6.69 -14.54 -6.77
N LYS A 13 -7.67 -13.64 -6.61
CA LYS A 13 -8.69 -13.39 -7.65
C LYS A 13 -8.09 -12.77 -8.91
N GLY A 14 -7.09 -11.91 -8.75
CA GLY A 14 -6.33 -11.35 -9.86
C GLY A 14 -5.74 -12.44 -10.74
N ILE A 15 -4.95 -13.35 -10.13
CA ILE A 15 -4.31 -14.48 -10.80
C ILE A 15 -5.34 -15.38 -11.50
N GLN A 16 -6.42 -15.75 -10.82
CA GLN A 16 -7.46 -16.63 -11.40
C GLN A 16 -8.16 -16.01 -12.61
N SER A 17 -8.25 -14.68 -12.67
CA SER A 17 -8.99 -13.95 -13.71
C SER A 17 -8.12 -13.54 -14.90
N GLU A 18 -6.81 -13.64 -14.78
CA GLU A 18 -5.85 -13.13 -15.76
C GLU A 18 -6.01 -13.80 -17.12
N GLY A 19 -6.04 -15.14 -17.17
CA GLY A 19 -6.24 -15.88 -18.41
C GLY A 19 -7.58 -15.58 -19.10
N VAL A 20 -8.65 -15.31 -18.33
CA VAL A 20 -9.94 -14.86 -18.88
C VAL A 20 -9.81 -13.47 -19.49
N THR A 21 -9.07 -12.58 -18.83
CA THR A 21 -8.84 -11.21 -19.27
C THR A 21 -8.04 -11.17 -20.57
N ILE A 22 -7.00 -12.01 -20.69
CA ILE A 22 -6.20 -12.14 -21.91
C ILE A 22 -7.08 -12.58 -23.10
N LYS A 23 -7.92 -13.61 -22.91
CA LYS A 23 -8.85 -14.06 -23.96
C LYS A 23 -9.80 -12.95 -24.40
N GLU A 24 -10.30 -12.19 -23.44
CA GLU A 24 -11.23 -11.09 -23.69
C GLU A 24 -10.55 -9.94 -24.44
N TYR A 25 -9.33 -9.59 -24.05
CA TYR A 25 -8.47 -8.62 -24.71
C TYR A 25 -8.18 -9.00 -26.17
N THR A 26 -7.74 -10.24 -26.41
CA THR A 26 -7.47 -10.72 -27.78
C THR A 26 -8.72 -10.63 -28.66
N ARG A 27 -9.89 -10.96 -28.11
CA ARG A 27 -11.17 -10.82 -28.82
C ARG A 27 -11.53 -9.36 -29.09
N LEU A 28 -11.24 -8.44 -28.17
CA LEU A 28 -11.46 -7.01 -28.41
C LEU A 28 -10.58 -6.48 -29.54
N LYS A 29 -9.29 -6.81 -29.52
CA LYS A 29 -8.34 -6.45 -30.60
C LYS A 29 -8.78 -6.98 -31.96
N SER A 30 -9.21 -8.25 -32.00
CA SER A 30 -9.71 -8.85 -33.24
C SER A 30 -10.96 -8.18 -33.81
N LYS A 31 -11.79 -7.52 -32.99
CA LYS A 31 -12.95 -6.74 -33.48
C LYS A 31 -12.54 -5.43 -34.15
N ASP A 32 -11.37 -4.92 -33.80
CA ASP A 32 -10.76 -3.75 -34.41
C ASP A 32 -9.83 -4.15 -35.58
N ASP A 33 -9.98 -5.38 -36.10
CA ASP A 33 -9.14 -5.99 -37.15
C ASP A 33 -7.65 -6.11 -36.80
N ILE A 34 -7.32 -6.13 -35.50
CA ILE A 34 -5.95 -6.30 -35.00
C ILE A 34 -5.76 -7.73 -34.49
N THR A 35 -4.84 -8.48 -35.10
CA THR A 35 -4.46 -9.82 -34.62
C THR A 35 -3.37 -9.71 -33.58
N VAL A 36 -3.64 -10.18 -32.36
CA VAL A 36 -2.65 -10.20 -31.27
C VAL A 36 -2.44 -11.60 -30.72
N THR A 37 -1.18 -11.95 -30.46
CA THR A 37 -0.81 -13.14 -29.69
C THR A 37 -0.19 -12.70 -28.37
N VAL A 38 -0.67 -13.26 -27.25
CA VAL A 38 -0.14 -12.96 -25.92
C VAL A 38 0.65 -14.17 -25.42
N LYS A 39 1.93 -13.96 -25.11
CA LYS A 39 2.84 -14.96 -24.53
C LYS A 39 3.11 -14.63 -23.07
N PRO A 40 3.27 -15.64 -22.20
CA PRO A 40 3.64 -15.40 -20.80
C PRO A 40 5.02 -14.76 -20.71
N SER A 41 5.21 -13.87 -19.74
CA SER A 41 6.52 -13.28 -19.42
C SER A 41 7.08 -13.84 -18.11
N GLY A 42 8.41 -13.85 -18.01
CA GLY A 42 9.12 -14.06 -16.75
C GLY A 42 9.65 -12.76 -16.15
N LEU A 43 10.58 -12.90 -15.22
CA LEU A 43 11.33 -11.78 -14.66
C LEU A 43 12.44 -11.35 -15.64
N ILE A 44 12.42 -10.08 -16.04
CA ILE A 44 13.40 -9.45 -16.92
C ILE A 44 14.23 -8.48 -16.08
N ILE A 45 15.56 -8.58 -16.17
CA ILE A 45 16.50 -7.73 -15.42
C ILE A 45 16.98 -6.61 -16.34
N ASP A 46 17.02 -5.38 -15.83
CA ASP A 46 17.51 -4.23 -16.60
C ASP A 46 18.97 -4.43 -17.02
N GLU A 47 19.30 -4.01 -18.25
CA GLU A 47 20.63 -4.23 -18.80
C GLU A 47 21.70 -3.36 -18.13
N ASN A 48 21.35 -2.14 -17.74
CA ASN A 48 22.27 -1.14 -17.20
C ASN A 48 22.28 -1.15 -15.66
N HIS A 49 21.12 -1.40 -15.04
CA HIS A 49 20.90 -1.36 -13.60
C HIS A 49 20.45 -2.73 -13.10
N LYS A 50 21.38 -3.67 -12.91
CA LYS A 50 21.11 -5.08 -12.57
C LYS A 50 20.31 -5.33 -11.29
N PHE A 51 20.10 -4.30 -10.48
CA PHE A 51 19.24 -4.33 -9.29
C PHE A 51 17.76 -4.01 -9.58
N LEU A 52 17.43 -3.64 -10.82
CA LEU A 52 16.08 -3.41 -11.30
C LEU A 52 15.62 -4.59 -12.15
N ALA A 53 14.37 -4.99 -11.96
CA ALA A 53 13.74 -6.03 -12.73
C ALA A 53 12.23 -5.79 -12.85
N ALA A 54 11.63 -6.32 -13.90
CA ALA A 54 10.21 -6.22 -14.23
C ALA A 54 9.65 -7.60 -14.58
N SER A 55 8.40 -7.84 -14.23
CA SER A 55 7.64 -9.03 -14.65
C SER A 55 6.30 -8.53 -15.19
N PRO A 56 6.19 -8.24 -16.49
CA PRO A 56 4.90 -7.91 -17.11
C PRO A 56 3.98 -9.14 -17.09
N ASP A 57 2.67 -8.92 -17.18
CA ASP A 57 1.68 -10.01 -17.18
C ASP A 57 1.67 -10.77 -18.52
N GLY A 58 2.16 -10.14 -19.60
CA GLY A 58 2.38 -10.80 -20.88
C GLY A 58 3.20 -9.97 -21.86
N VAL A 59 3.69 -10.65 -22.89
CA VAL A 59 4.27 -10.04 -24.10
C VAL A 59 3.25 -10.16 -25.21
N VAL A 60 2.93 -9.04 -25.86
CA VAL A 60 1.97 -8.95 -26.94
C VAL A 60 2.72 -8.86 -28.27
N GLU A 61 2.42 -9.77 -29.18
CA GLU A 61 2.83 -9.69 -30.58
C GLU A 61 1.63 -9.19 -31.39
N GLU A 62 1.75 -8.00 -31.96
CA GLU A 62 0.76 -7.31 -32.80
C GLU A 62 1.41 -7.03 -34.16
N ASP A 63 1.18 -7.92 -35.13
CA ASP A 63 1.87 -7.95 -36.43
C ASP A 63 3.40 -7.95 -36.29
N GLU A 64 4.09 -6.92 -36.79
CA GLU A 64 5.55 -6.75 -36.69
C GLU A 64 5.96 -5.97 -35.41
N SER A 65 5.00 -5.63 -34.54
CA SER A 65 5.23 -4.89 -33.32
C SER A 65 5.16 -5.80 -32.09
N THR A 66 6.07 -5.58 -31.15
CA THR A 66 6.05 -6.23 -29.83
C THR A 66 5.76 -5.19 -28.75
N GLY A 67 4.82 -5.52 -27.87
CA GLY A 67 4.46 -4.74 -26.71
C GLY A 67 4.34 -5.59 -25.45
N LEU A 68 3.96 -4.95 -24.36
CA LEU A 68 3.70 -5.61 -23.07
C LEU A 68 2.22 -5.55 -22.71
N LEU A 69 1.84 -6.36 -21.73
CA LEU A 69 0.51 -6.40 -21.13
C LEU A 69 0.60 -6.23 -19.62
N GLU A 70 -0.24 -5.38 -19.05
CA GLU A 70 -0.43 -5.25 -17.59
C GLU A 70 -1.93 -5.26 -17.27
N ILE A 71 -2.35 -6.17 -16.40
CA ILE A 71 -3.74 -6.51 -16.12
C ILE A 71 -4.08 -6.22 -14.66
N LYS A 72 -5.10 -5.40 -14.45
CA LYS A 72 -5.71 -5.14 -13.14
C LYS A 72 -7.14 -5.65 -13.10
N ASN A 73 -7.30 -6.85 -12.55
CA ASN A 73 -8.61 -7.44 -12.26
C ASN A 73 -9.14 -6.94 -10.90
N LEU A 74 -10.18 -6.10 -10.94
CA LEU A 74 -10.77 -5.52 -9.74
C LEU A 74 -11.75 -6.49 -9.06
N LEU A 75 -11.82 -6.43 -7.72
CA LEU A 75 -12.85 -7.15 -6.97
C LEU A 75 -14.25 -6.56 -7.20
N GLN A 76 -15.27 -7.40 -7.10
CA GLN A 76 -16.68 -7.15 -7.45
C GLN A 76 -17.44 -6.25 -6.45
N ASN A 77 -16.73 -5.56 -5.57
CA ASN A 77 -17.31 -4.93 -4.38
C ASN A 77 -17.89 -3.53 -4.67
N ASN A 78 -17.86 -3.08 -5.94
CA ASN A 78 -18.25 -1.74 -6.32
C ASN A 78 -19.21 -1.79 -7.53
N GLN A 79 -20.46 -1.39 -7.29
CA GLN A 79 -21.52 -1.34 -8.30
C GLN A 79 -21.43 -0.11 -9.22
N ALA A 80 -20.60 0.89 -8.89
CA ALA A 80 -20.51 2.14 -9.65
C ALA A 80 -19.74 1.96 -10.97
N SER A 81 -20.14 2.56 -12.11
CA SER A 81 -19.47 2.53 -13.43
C SER A 81 -17.96 2.93 -13.35
N PHE A 82 -17.13 2.64 -14.35
CA PHE A 82 -15.75 3.15 -14.37
C PHE A 82 -15.72 4.68 -14.40
N GLU A 83 -16.64 5.33 -15.10
CA GLU A 83 -16.80 6.78 -15.12
C GLU A 83 -17.21 7.33 -13.75
N GLU A 84 -18.11 6.64 -13.04
CA GLU A 84 -18.52 7.01 -11.69
C GLU A 84 -17.36 6.81 -10.69
N ALA A 85 -16.63 5.71 -10.82
CA ALA A 85 -15.45 5.42 -10.01
C ALA A 85 -14.32 6.41 -10.26
N ALA A 86 -14.14 6.87 -11.51
CA ALA A 86 -13.13 7.86 -11.90
C ALA A 86 -13.30 9.22 -11.21
N ARG A 87 -14.49 9.53 -10.69
CA ARG A 87 -14.71 10.73 -9.84
C ARG A 87 -14.03 10.63 -8.48
N LYS A 88 -13.71 9.41 -8.02
CA LYS A 88 -13.00 9.18 -6.75
C LYS A 88 -11.50 9.34 -6.97
N SER A 89 -10.85 10.06 -6.05
CA SER A 89 -9.39 10.23 -6.07
C SER A 89 -8.64 8.90 -5.95
N THR A 90 -9.22 7.92 -5.25
CA THR A 90 -8.64 6.59 -4.99
C THR A 90 -8.69 5.62 -6.16
N PHE A 91 -9.50 5.89 -7.19
CA PHE A 91 -9.56 5.02 -8.37
C PHE A 91 -8.39 5.30 -9.31
N CYS A 92 -7.90 4.28 -10.02
CA CYS A 92 -6.72 4.42 -10.87
C CYS A 92 -7.00 5.20 -12.17
N LEU A 93 -8.22 5.11 -12.71
CA LEU A 93 -8.60 5.84 -13.91
C LEU A 93 -9.15 7.23 -13.55
N GLU A 94 -9.01 8.16 -14.49
CA GLU A 94 -9.66 9.47 -14.52
C GLU A 94 -10.40 9.65 -15.84
N SER A 95 -11.44 10.49 -15.84
CA SER A 95 -12.16 10.84 -17.06
C SER A 95 -11.73 12.23 -17.51
N ASN A 96 -11.19 12.32 -18.72
CA ASN A 96 -10.88 13.59 -19.38
C ASN A 96 -11.76 13.74 -20.62
N LYS A 97 -12.71 14.69 -20.57
CA LYS A 97 -13.70 14.93 -21.64
C LYS A 97 -14.43 13.65 -22.09
N GLY A 98 -14.78 12.79 -21.14
CA GLY A 98 -15.48 11.54 -21.41
C GLY A 98 -14.58 10.36 -21.81
N LYS A 99 -13.26 10.57 -21.99
CA LYS A 99 -12.30 9.50 -22.24
C LYS A 99 -11.66 9.06 -20.92
N LEU A 100 -11.80 7.80 -20.57
CA LEU A 100 -11.08 7.20 -19.44
C LEU A 100 -9.60 7.02 -19.79
N THR A 101 -8.73 7.38 -18.85
CA THR A 101 -7.28 7.15 -18.92
C THR A 101 -6.73 6.85 -17.54
N LEU A 102 -5.63 6.10 -17.46
CA LEU A 102 -4.85 5.90 -16.26
C LEU A 102 -4.20 7.22 -15.83
N LYS A 103 -4.48 7.62 -14.58
CA LYS A 103 -3.89 8.79 -13.94
C LYS A 103 -2.37 8.74 -14.01
N ARG A 104 -1.74 9.77 -14.58
CA ARG A 104 -0.28 9.84 -14.78
C ARG A 104 0.52 9.95 -13.48
N ASN A 105 -0.13 10.33 -12.38
CA ASN A 105 0.47 10.35 -11.04
C ASN A 105 0.16 9.08 -10.21
N HIS A 106 -0.54 8.09 -10.77
CA HIS A 106 -0.92 6.87 -10.05
C HIS A 106 0.21 5.83 -10.09
N ASN A 107 0.33 5.02 -9.03
CA ASN A 107 1.39 4.00 -8.90
C ASN A 107 1.45 3.02 -10.07
N TYR A 108 0.30 2.63 -10.62
CA TYR A 108 0.23 1.76 -11.81
C TYR A 108 0.87 2.40 -13.05
N TYR A 109 0.84 3.72 -13.20
CA TYR A 109 1.49 4.38 -14.33
C TYR A 109 3.02 4.25 -14.21
N TYR A 110 3.56 4.47 -13.01
CA TYR A 110 4.98 4.23 -12.73
C TYR A 110 5.36 2.74 -12.87
N GLN A 111 4.45 1.80 -12.57
CA GLN A 111 4.67 0.38 -12.83
C GLN A 111 4.81 0.10 -14.34
N CYS A 112 3.88 0.63 -15.15
CA CYS A 112 3.93 0.50 -16.61
C CYS A 112 5.23 1.10 -17.18
N GLN A 113 5.58 2.32 -16.76
CA GLN A 113 6.80 2.99 -17.21
C GLN A 113 8.07 2.25 -16.77
N GLY A 114 8.06 1.66 -15.58
CA GLY A 114 9.15 0.80 -15.12
C GLY A 114 9.32 -0.43 -16.00
N GLN A 115 8.23 -1.14 -16.31
CA GLN A 115 8.27 -2.31 -17.20
C GLN A 115 8.75 -1.95 -18.60
N LEU A 116 8.21 -0.89 -19.21
CA LEU A 116 8.60 -0.42 -20.55
C LEU A 116 10.10 -0.10 -20.64
N ASN A 117 10.63 0.60 -19.65
CA ASN A 117 12.04 0.99 -19.66
C ASN A 117 12.98 -0.16 -19.31
N ILE A 118 12.61 -1.03 -18.36
CA ILE A 118 13.43 -2.20 -17.99
C ILE A 118 13.49 -3.20 -19.15
N CYS A 119 12.37 -3.45 -19.83
CA CYS A 119 12.29 -4.40 -20.92
C CYS A 119 12.72 -3.80 -22.28
N GLN A 120 13.00 -2.50 -22.35
CA GLN A 120 13.30 -1.77 -23.58
C GLN A 120 12.21 -1.91 -24.66
N ILE A 121 10.94 -1.86 -24.25
CA ILE A 121 9.77 -1.96 -25.13
C ILE A 121 9.07 -0.60 -25.24
N GLU A 122 8.57 -0.27 -26.43
CA GLU A 122 8.02 1.06 -26.73
C GLU A 122 6.58 1.27 -26.24
N TRP A 123 5.79 0.21 -26.10
CA TRP A 123 4.40 0.31 -25.67
C TRP A 123 3.91 -0.87 -24.84
N LEU A 124 2.91 -0.61 -24.01
CA LEU A 124 2.24 -1.56 -23.14
C LEU A 124 0.75 -1.29 -23.21
N ASP A 125 -0.06 -2.34 -23.33
CA ASP A 125 -1.51 -2.23 -23.16
C ASP A 125 -1.87 -2.47 -21.69
N PHE A 126 -2.38 -1.42 -21.03
CA PHE A 126 -2.84 -1.45 -19.66
C PHE A 126 -4.33 -1.77 -19.60
N ILE A 127 -4.69 -2.81 -18.86
CA ILE A 127 -6.06 -3.33 -18.80
C ILE A 127 -6.60 -3.20 -17.39
N VAL A 128 -7.78 -2.60 -17.26
CA VAL A 128 -8.58 -2.66 -16.04
C VAL A 128 -9.86 -3.40 -16.35
N ARG A 129 -10.09 -4.51 -15.64
CA ARG A 129 -11.27 -5.35 -15.85
C ARG A 129 -12.03 -5.56 -14.56
N ARG A 130 -13.35 -5.61 -14.69
CA ARG A 130 -14.26 -6.06 -13.65
C ARG A 130 -15.46 -6.79 -14.25
N THR A 131 -16.15 -7.57 -13.42
CA THR A 131 -17.26 -8.41 -13.89
C THR A 131 -18.62 -7.99 -13.35
N ASN A 132 -18.69 -7.09 -12.36
CA ASN A 132 -19.95 -6.61 -11.81
C ASN A 132 -19.87 -5.14 -11.34
N PRO A 133 -20.50 -4.19 -12.06
CA PRO A 133 -20.99 -4.38 -13.43
C PRO A 133 -19.82 -4.73 -14.36
N TYR A 134 -20.09 -5.44 -15.45
CA TYR A 134 -19.05 -5.85 -16.39
C TYR A 134 -18.52 -4.64 -17.17
N GLU A 135 -17.22 -4.39 -17.05
CA GLU A 135 -16.50 -3.38 -17.84
C GLU A 135 -15.04 -3.78 -18.00
N ILE A 136 -14.49 -3.45 -19.17
CA ILE A 136 -13.10 -3.62 -19.51
C ILE A 136 -12.61 -2.34 -20.17
N HIS A 137 -11.51 -1.82 -19.63
CA HIS A 137 -10.82 -0.65 -20.16
C HIS A 137 -9.44 -1.09 -20.62
N VAL A 138 -9.06 -0.69 -21.84
CA VAL A 138 -7.76 -0.95 -22.43
C VAL A 138 -7.16 0.39 -22.85
N GLU A 139 -5.96 0.69 -22.38
CA GLU A 139 -5.20 1.89 -22.77
C GLU A 139 -3.79 1.49 -23.21
N ARG A 140 -3.40 1.92 -24.42
CA ARG A 140 -2.00 1.84 -24.85
C ARG A 140 -1.17 2.96 -24.22
N ILE A 141 -0.18 2.58 -23.43
CA ILE A 141 0.79 3.48 -22.78
C ILE A 141 2.12 3.36 -23.51
N TYR A 142 2.68 4.51 -23.93
CA TYR A 142 3.98 4.59 -24.57
C TYR A 142 5.08 4.86 -23.56
N ARG A 143 6.28 4.39 -23.88
CA ARG A 143 7.49 4.57 -23.10
C ARG A 143 7.85 6.06 -22.98
N ASP A 144 7.97 6.53 -21.75
CA ASP A 144 8.46 7.87 -21.42
C ASP A 144 9.88 7.77 -20.86
N LYS A 145 10.86 7.90 -21.75
CA LYS A 145 12.29 7.85 -21.40
C LYS A 145 12.69 9.02 -20.49
N LYS A 146 12.07 10.19 -20.65
CA LYS A 146 12.39 11.37 -19.84
C LYS A 146 11.93 11.17 -18.39
N LEU A 147 10.71 10.66 -18.20
CA LEU A 147 10.22 10.31 -16.87
C LEU A 147 11.15 9.28 -16.19
N TRP A 148 11.61 8.29 -16.94
CA TRP A 148 12.51 7.26 -16.44
C TRP A 148 13.87 7.82 -16.02
N ASP A 149 14.57 8.47 -16.95
CA ASP A 149 15.93 8.96 -16.78
C ASP A 149 16.00 10.08 -15.73
N ASP A 150 15.09 11.06 -15.81
CA ASP A 150 15.17 12.26 -14.97
C ASP A 150 14.59 12.04 -13.56
N PHE A 151 13.61 11.13 -13.39
CA PHE A 151 12.85 11.04 -12.15
C PHE A 151 12.83 9.65 -11.50
N MET A 152 12.64 8.57 -12.26
CA MET A 152 12.46 7.24 -11.68
C MET A 152 13.80 6.58 -11.33
N VAL A 153 14.72 6.45 -12.29
CA VAL A 153 16.02 5.78 -12.10
C VAL A 153 16.82 6.41 -10.96
N PRO A 154 16.95 7.74 -10.83
CA PRO A 154 17.71 8.34 -9.74
C PRO A 154 17.16 7.95 -8.36
N LYS A 155 15.82 7.94 -8.21
CA LYS A 155 15.16 7.58 -6.95
C LYS A 155 15.30 6.09 -6.64
N LEU A 156 15.11 5.23 -7.64
CA LEU A 156 15.24 3.78 -7.49
C LEU A 156 16.68 3.38 -7.16
N THR A 157 17.66 4.01 -7.81
CA THR A 157 19.09 3.81 -7.57
C THR A 157 19.48 4.24 -6.16
N ALA A 158 19.04 5.44 -5.74
CA ALA A 158 19.28 5.92 -4.37
C ALA A 158 18.65 4.99 -3.32
N PHE A 159 17.41 4.52 -3.56
CA PHE A 159 16.77 3.55 -2.68
C PHE A 159 17.55 2.23 -2.59
N TYR A 160 18.00 1.70 -3.73
CA TYR A 160 18.79 0.47 -3.74
C TYR A 160 20.09 0.61 -2.94
N HIS A 161 20.92 1.60 -3.28
CA HIS A 161 22.25 1.75 -2.67
C HIS A 161 22.20 2.20 -1.21
N ASN A 162 21.27 3.08 -0.84
CA ASN A 162 21.23 3.63 0.52
C ASN A 162 20.37 2.79 1.46
N CYS A 163 19.41 2.02 0.93
CA CYS A 163 18.42 1.33 1.75
C CYS A 163 18.48 -0.19 1.62
N MET A 164 18.31 -0.72 0.41
CA MET A 164 18.23 -2.18 0.21
C MET A 164 19.59 -2.86 0.34
N LEU A 165 20.61 -2.40 -0.38
CA LEU A 165 21.92 -3.03 -0.41
C LEU A 165 22.56 -3.14 0.98
N PRO A 166 22.53 -2.11 1.86
CA PRO A 166 23.07 -2.24 3.21
C PRO A 166 22.23 -3.16 4.10
N GLU A 167 20.91 -3.29 3.84
CA GLU A 167 20.07 -4.28 4.53
C GLU A 167 20.34 -5.71 4.05
N LEU A 168 20.68 -5.91 2.77
CA LEU A 168 21.07 -7.21 2.23
C LEU A 168 22.46 -7.63 2.72
N ALA A 169 23.44 -6.72 2.71
CA ALA A 169 24.82 -6.99 3.11
C ALA A 169 25.00 -7.09 4.64
N SER A 170 24.27 -6.27 5.41
CA SER A 170 24.31 -6.25 6.88
C SER A 170 22.90 -6.11 7.45
N PRO A 171 22.14 -7.22 7.53
CA PRO A 171 20.75 -7.20 7.99
C PRO A 171 20.63 -6.77 9.46
N ARG A 172 19.71 -5.85 9.78
CA ARG A 172 19.47 -5.37 11.15
C ARG A 172 18.49 -6.27 11.90
N LYS A 173 18.76 -7.57 11.93
CA LYS A 173 17.93 -8.53 12.68
C LYS A 173 17.81 -8.08 14.15
N ASN A 174 16.59 -8.09 14.67
CA ASN A 174 16.24 -7.87 16.08
C ASN A 174 16.55 -6.47 16.68
N THR A 175 17.00 -5.49 15.88
CA THR A 175 17.31 -4.14 16.38
C THR A 175 16.36 -3.07 15.84
N LEU A 176 15.90 -3.19 14.58
CA LEU A 176 14.91 -2.32 13.97
C LEU A 176 14.04 -3.11 12.96
N GLN A 177 12.73 -2.89 12.97
CA GLN A 177 11.82 -3.47 11.97
C GLN A 177 11.82 -2.60 10.69
N GLY A 178 11.86 -3.25 9.51
CA GLY A 178 11.66 -2.59 8.21
C GLY A 178 12.94 -2.31 7.40
N ILE A 179 12.75 -1.88 6.15
CA ILE A 179 13.83 -1.46 5.24
C ILE A 179 14.49 -0.19 5.81
N ARG A 180 15.77 0.05 5.52
CA ARG A 180 16.49 1.25 5.96
C ARG A 180 15.82 2.51 5.39
N GLU A 181 15.77 3.57 6.20
CA GLU A 181 15.23 4.87 5.79
C GLU A 181 16.31 5.66 5.03
N PRO A 182 16.01 6.26 3.86
CA PRO A 182 16.99 6.98 3.05
C PRO A 182 17.69 8.14 3.79
N SER A 183 17.02 8.71 4.79
CA SER A 183 17.49 9.88 5.55
C SER A 183 18.46 9.56 6.68
N LYS A 184 18.74 8.27 6.96
CA LYS A 184 19.62 7.87 8.08
C LYS A 184 20.92 7.25 7.57
N PRO A 185 22.10 7.72 8.03
CA PRO A 185 23.36 7.09 7.68
C PRO A 185 23.36 5.63 8.17
N TRP A 186 23.68 4.70 7.29
CA TRP A 186 23.69 3.26 7.61
C TRP A 186 24.95 2.84 8.38
N TYR A 187 25.97 3.71 8.39
CA TYR A 187 27.22 3.58 9.12
C TYR A 187 27.54 4.91 9.82
N THR A 188 27.64 4.87 11.15
CA THR A 188 28.28 5.92 11.94
C THR A 188 29.53 5.30 12.55
N PRO A 189 30.74 5.81 12.25
CA PRO A 189 31.96 5.34 12.89
C PRO A 189 31.84 5.49 14.41
N ALA A 190 32.40 4.55 15.17
CA ALA A 190 32.33 4.54 16.64
C ALA A 190 32.93 5.78 17.33
N ASN A 191 33.58 6.69 16.58
CA ASN A 191 34.31 7.84 17.13
C ASN A 191 33.60 9.20 16.97
N SER A 192 32.33 9.24 16.56
CA SER A 192 31.54 10.49 16.56
C SER A 192 30.67 10.60 17.82
N SER A 193 31.30 10.79 18.97
CA SER A 193 30.67 11.39 20.14
C SER A 193 30.80 12.92 20.09
N CYS A 194 29.95 13.62 20.84
CA CYS A 194 29.75 15.09 20.94
C CYS A 194 28.75 15.64 19.90
N GLN A 195 27.56 16.15 20.26
CA GLN A 195 27.26 17.07 21.35
C GLN A 195 25.88 16.79 21.98
N GLU A 196 25.84 16.69 23.31
CA GLU A 196 24.61 16.82 24.10
C GLU A 196 24.10 18.27 24.04
N GLY A 197 22.97 18.47 23.37
CA GLY A 197 22.22 19.72 23.39
C GLY A 197 21.40 19.84 24.68
N ASN A 198 21.91 20.66 25.60
CA ASN A 198 21.34 21.08 26.88
C ASN A 198 19.80 21.16 26.99
N ARG A 199 19.24 20.43 27.97
CA ARG A 199 17.94 20.71 28.60
C ARG A 199 17.95 22.10 29.24
N ARG A 200 17.22 23.07 28.66
CA ARG A 200 16.92 24.35 29.34
C ARG A 200 15.76 24.18 30.32
N GLN A 201 16.09 24.03 31.61
CA GLN A 201 15.18 24.35 32.72
C GLN A 201 15.01 25.89 32.79
N LYS A 202 13.79 26.40 32.62
CA LYS A 202 13.48 27.82 32.89
C LYS A 202 13.18 28.00 34.38
N LYS A 203 14.12 28.67 35.07
CA LYS A 203 14.00 29.16 36.44
C LYS A 203 13.30 30.53 36.42
N LYS A 204 12.24 30.70 37.22
CA LYS A 204 11.55 31.99 37.45
C LYS A 204 12.54 33.02 38.02
N LYS A 205 12.52 34.24 37.50
CA LYS A 205 13.01 35.44 38.20
C LYS A 205 11.95 36.53 38.12
N HIS A 206 11.66 37.04 39.31
CA HIS A 206 10.80 38.16 39.69
C HIS A 206 11.62 39.47 39.57
N LEU A 207 10.94 40.62 39.42
CA LEU A 207 11.33 42.04 39.65
C LEU A 207 10.45 42.88 38.68
N SER A 208 9.35 43.51 39.10
CA SER A 208 9.16 44.73 39.93
C SER A 208 9.23 46.04 39.14
N ASP A 209 8.15 46.82 39.27
CA ASP A 209 8.05 48.29 39.39
C ASP A 209 7.18 49.05 38.37
N ASP A 210 6.04 49.52 38.90
CA ASP A 210 5.41 50.85 38.89
C ASP A 210 5.20 51.66 37.59
N SER A 211 3.92 51.85 37.25
CA SER A 211 3.13 53.10 37.42
C SER A 211 2.33 53.63 36.21
N SER A 212 1.10 54.07 36.55
CA SER A 212 0.21 55.08 35.95
C SER A 212 -0.69 54.81 34.72
N ASP A 213 -1.99 54.86 35.04
CA ASP A 213 -3.10 55.63 34.45
C ASP A 213 -3.87 55.27 33.16
N SER A 214 -5.19 55.32 33.37
CA SER A 214 -6.31 55.76 32.50
C SER A 214 -6.98 54.78 31.52
N ASP A 215 -8.19 54.39 31.93
CA ASP A 215 -9.48 54.35 31.22
C ASP A 215 -9.50 54.44 29.67
N ASP A 216 -10.02 53.40 29.01
CA ASP A 216 -11.20 53.52 28.12
C ASP A 216 -11.77 52.14 27.71
N ALA A 217 -13.00 52.13 27.21
CA ALA A 217 -14.00 51.07 27.33
C ALA A 217 -14.08 49.95 26.25
N SER A 218 -14.91 48.94 26.60
CA SER A 218 -15.70 48.04 25.72
C SER A 218 -15.11 46.66 25.33
N PRO A 219 -15.96 45.65 24.97
CA PRO A 219 -16.35 44.55 25.83
C PRO A 219 -15.65 43.20 25.52
N ASN A 220 -15.68 42.32 26.53
CA ASN A 220 -15.18 40.95 26.54
C ASN A 220 -15.51 40.13 25.28
N ILE A 221 -14.47 39.74 24.52
CA ILE A 221 -14.48 38.55 23.66
C ILE A 221 -13.51 37.56 24.27
N VAL A 222 -14.05 36.50 24.86
CA VAL A 222 -13.28 35.38 25.42
C VAL A 222 -12.68 34.58 24.26
N PRO A 223 -11.35 34.39 24.15
CA PRO A 223 -10.79 33.42 23.21
C PRO A 223 -10.99 32.02 23.80
N GLU A 224 -11.83 31.24 23.15
CA GLU A 224 -12.07 29.83 23.45
C GLU A 224 -10.75 29.04 23.34
N VAL A 225 -10.26 28.54 24.49
CA VAL A 225 -9.06 27.70 24.55
C VAL A 225 -9.39 26.36 23.90
N ARG A 226 -9.00 26.21 22.63
CA ARG A 226 -9.14 24.96 21.89
C ARG A 226 -8.23 23.90 22.50
N ALA A 227 -8.80 23.02 23.31
CA ALA A 227 -8.10 21.89 23.91
C ALA A 227 -7.51 20.99 22.82
N THR A 228 -6.18 20.92 22.74
CA THR A 228 -5.48 19.95 21.90
C THR A 228 -5.66 18.56 22.51
N SER A 229 -6.51 17.73 21.89
CA SER A 229 -6.66 16.34 22.31
C SER A 229 -5.37 15.57 22.01
N LYS A 230 -4.81 14.93 23.04
CA LYS A 230 -3.68 14.01 22.86
C LYS A 230 -4.17 12.83 22.04
N ARG A 231 -3.68 12.69 20.80
CA ARG A 231 -3.99 11.57 19.90
C ARG A 231 -3.48 10.27 20.52
N GLN A 232 -4.37 9.51 21.15
CA GLN A 232 -4.08 8.19 21.69
C GLN A 232 -3.62 7.27 20.55
N ARG A 233 -2.47 6.61 20.71
CA ARG A 233 -2.00 5.60 19.73
C ARG A 233 -2.98 4.44 19.76
N ARG A 234 -3.63 4.18 18.62
CA ARG A 234 -4.54 3.05 18.44
C ARG A 234 -3.72 1.77 18.27
N THR A 235 -4.22 0.68 18.85
CA THR A 235 -3.68 -0.66 18.63
C THR A 235 -3.83 -1.03 17.16
N LYS A 236 -2.80 -1.60 16.54
CA LYS A 236 -2.86 -2.02 15.15
C LYS A 236 -3.06 -3.54 15.11
N PHE A 237 -4.11 -4.02 14.46
CA PHE A 237 -4.41 -5.46 14.32
C PHE A 237 -4.01 -5.99 12.95
N VAL A 238 -4.18 -5.20 11.88
CA VAL A 238 -3.93 -5.69 10.51
C VAL A 238 -2.45 -6.08 10.32
N GLY A 239 -2.22 -7.31 9.87
CA GLY A 239 -0.92 -7.91 9.65
C GLY A 239 -0.30 -8.59 10.88
N ARG A 240 -1.00 -8.63 12.02
CA ARG A 240 -0.52 -9.23 13.26
C ARG A 240 -0.90 -10.70 13.37
N GLN A 241 -0.06 -11.47 14.08
CA GLN A 241 -0.40 -12.83 14.52
C GLN A 241 -1.10 -12.77 15.87
N ILE A 242 -2.23 -13.44 15.99
CA ILE A 242 -3.05 -13.46 17.21
C ILE A 242 -3.24 -14.89 17.71
N LEU A 243 -3.35 -15.02 19.03
CA LEU A 243 -4.03 -16.12 19.68
C LEU A 243 -5.42 -15.60 20.06
N HIS A 244 -6.47 -16.30 19.65
CA HIS A 244 -7.86 -15.90 19.88
C HIS A 244 -8.63 -17.06 20.52
N GLN A 245 -9.32 -16.81 21.62
CA GLN A 245 -10.05 -17.81 22.39
C GLN A 245 -11.49 -17.95 21.89
N TRP A 246 -11.92 -19.17 21.55
CA TRP A 246 -13.25 -19.48 21.04
C TRP A 246 -13.91 -20.57 21.90
N CYS A 247 -15.24 -20.53 22.02
CA CYS A 247 -16.02 -21.59 22.68
C CYS A 247 -16.27 -22.73 21.69
N THR A 248 -15.91 -23.95 22.07
CA THR A 248 -16.00 -25.13 21.21
C THR A 248 -17.15 -26.08 21.59
N ASP A 249 -17.65 -25.98 22.83
CA ASP A 249 -18.80 -26.75 23.32
C ASP A 249 -19.62 -25.88 24.28
N GLU A 250 -20.76 -25.37 23.80
CA GLU A 250 -21.66 -24.49 24.56
C GLU A 250 -22.23 -25.17 25.81
N THR A 251 -22.27 -26.52 25.86
CA THR A 251 -22.81 -27.27 27.00
C THR A 251 -21.80 -27.49 28.13
N LYS A 252 -20.50 -27.40 27.82
CA LYS A 252 -19.40 -27.61 28.78
C LYS A 252 -18.56 -26.36 29.02
N ASN A 253 -18.85 -25.27 28.31
CA ASN A 253 -18.12 -24.00 28.36
C ASN A 253 -16.59 -24.19 28.18
N THR A 254 -16.20 -25.12 27.30
CA THR A 254 -14.79 -25.36 26.99
C THR A 254 -14.30 -24.30 26.01
N LEU A 255 -13.27 -23.57 26.43
CA LEU A 255 -12.64 -22.52 25.64
C LEU A 255 -11.28 -23.00 25.14
N GLU A 256 -11.05 -22.89 23.83
CA GLU A 256 -9.77 -23.24 23.21
C GLU A 256 -9.14 -22.03 22.51
N TRP A 257 -7.82 -22.04 22.41
CA TRP A 257 -7.04 -20.98 21.77
C TRP A 257 -6.69 -21.35 20.33
N TYR A 258 -7.08 -20.46 19.41
CA TYR A 258 -6.81 -20.60 17.98
C TYR A 258 -5.74 -19.60 17.55
N GLU A 259 -4.78 -20.07 16.76
CA GLU A 259 -3.79 -19.22 16.14
C GLU A 259 -4.33 -18.66 14.82
N GLY A 260 -4.30 -17.34 14.67
CA GLY A 260 -4.79 -16.67 13.47
C GLY A 260 -3.88 -15.53 13.01
N THR A 261 -4.06 -15.13 11.75
CA THR A 261 -3.45 -13.93 11.19
C THR A 261 -4.56 -12.96 10.78
N VAL A 262 -4.51 -11.73 11.28
CA VAL A 262 -5.43 -10.67 10.89
C VAL A 262 -5.00 -10.15 9.53
N LEU A 263 -5.78 -10.44 8.49
CA LEU A 263 -5.46 -10.13 7.10
C LEU A 263 -5.79 -8.69 6.72
N ASP A 264 -6.98 -8.22 7.07
CA ASP A 264 -7.49 -6.91 6.67
C ASP A 264 -8.57 -6.38 7.63
N CYS A 265 -8.80 -5.07 7.62
CA CYS A 265 -9.90 -4.40 8.29
C CYS A 265 -11.00 -4.11 7.26
N ILE A 266 -11.95 -5.03 7.12
CA ILE A 266 -12.98 -4.99 6.07
C ILE A 266 -14.08 -3.97 6.32
N ARG A 267 -14.32 -3.59 7.59
CA ARG A 267 -15.25 -2.51 7.97
C ARG A 267 -14.66 -1.71 9.13
N GLY A 268 -14.81 -0.38 9.11
CA GLY A 268 -14.32 0.49 10.18
C GLY A 268 -12.86 0.93 10.02
N VAL A 269 -12.20 1.25 11.13
CA VAL A 269 -10.80 1.71 11.17
C VAL A 269 -10.02 0.78 12.08
N ASP A 270 -8.88 0.26 11.61
CA ASP A 270 -7.99 -0.60 12.38
C ASP A 270 -7.69 0.00 13.77
N GLY A 271 -7.87 -0.83 14.80
CA GLY A 271 -7.75 -0.45 16.20
C GLY A 271 -8.99 0.18 16.84
N ASN A 272 -10.10 0.28 16.11
CA ASN A 272 -11.34 0.82 16.65
C ASN A 272 -12.28 -0.30 17.13
N LYS A 273 -13.13 -0.02 18.11
CA LYS A 273 -14.02 -1.03 18.72
C LYS A 273 -15.01 -1.63 17.70
N ASN A 274 -15.54 -0.80 16.81
CA ASN A 274 -16.54 -1.21 15.82
C ASN A 274 -15.91 -1.70 14.50
N ALA A 275 -14.60 -1.99 14.50
CA ALA A 275 -13.94 -2.51 13.30
C ALA A 275 -14.22 -4.00 13.14
N VAL A 276 -14.42 -4.42 11.91
CA VAL A 276 -14.56 -5.83 11.53
C VAL A 276 -13.35 -6.22 10.70
N TYR A 277 -12.79 -7.35 11.05
CA TYR A 277 -11.55 -7.87 10.51
C TYR A 277 -11.78 -9.18 9.77
N GLU A 278 -10.92 -9.43 8.79
CA GLU A 278 -10.80 -10.74 8.13
C GLU A 278 -9.64 -11.48 8.79
N VAL A 279 -9.92 -12.60 9.48
CA VAL A 279 -8.92 -13.39 10.21
C VAL A 279 -8.82 -14.78 9.60
N MET A 280 -7.61 -15.18 9.21
CA MET A 280 -7.33 -16.54 8.76
C MET A 280 -6.78 -17.37 9.92
N TYR A 281 -7.56 -18.34 10.40
CA TYR A 281 -7.11 -19.27 11.44
C TYR A 281 -6.31 -20.42 10.84
N LYS A 282 -5.34 -20.90 11.61
CA LYS A 282 -4.45 -21.99 11.20
C LYS A 282 -5.23 -23.30 11.13
N GLY A 283 -5.23 -23.92 9.96
CA GLY A 283 -5.95 -25.19 9.70
C GLY A 283 -7.27 -24.99 8.97
N GLU A 284 -7.74 -23.75 8.82
CA GLU A 284 -8.95 -23.42 8.09
C GLU A 284 -8.67 -23.11 6.62
N ASN A 285 -9.64 -23.43 5.76
CA ASN A 285 -9.54 -23.18 4.31
C ASN A 285 -10.03 -21.78 3.91
N GLU A 286 -10.78 -21.11 4.77
CA GLU A 286 -11.38 -19.80 4.53
C GLU A 286 -11.14 -18.84 5.71
N ALA A 287 -11.20 -17.54 5.42
CA ALA A 287 -11.06 -16.51 6.44
C ALA A 287 -12.41 -16.16 7.06
N TYR A 288 -12.39 -15.84 8.36
CA TYR A 288 -13.56 -15.51 9.15
C TYR A 288 -13.71 -14.00 9.26
N GLU A 289 -14.95 -13.50 9.17
CA GLU A 289 -15.27 -12.14 9.61
C GLU A 289 -15.35 -12.12 11.13
N VAL A 290 -14.51 -11.30 11.76
CA VAL A 290 -14.42 -11.19 13.22
C VAL A 290 -14.57 -9.73 13.61
N ASP A 291 -15.59 -9.42 14.39
CA ASP A 291 -15.78 -8.11 15.00
C ASP A 291 -15.14 -8.05 16.39
N ASN A 292 -15.17 -6.88 17.03
CA ASN A 292 -14.82 -6.70 18.44
C ASN A 292 -13.41 -7.15 18.89
N LEU A 293 -12.45 -7.39 17.98
CA LEU A 293 -11.06 -7.76 18.34
C LEU A 293 -10.41 -6.83 19.37
N GLN A 294 -10.79 -5.54 19.37
CA GLN A 294 -10.30 -4.58 20.36
C GLN A 294 -10.86 -4.84 21.77
N ASP A 295 -12.11 -5.26 21.88
CA ASP A 295 -12.70 -5.65 23.16
C ASP A 295 -12.21 -7.05 23.59
N ASP A 296 -11.96 -7.96 22.64
CA ASP A 296 -11.32 -9.26 22.91
C ASP A 296 -9.87 -9.12 23.40
N LEU A 297 -9.14 -8.13 22.90
CA LEU A 297 -7.82 -7.80 23.43
C LEU A 297 -7.92 -7.24 24.86
N ASN A 298 -8.96 -6.45 25.15
CA ASN A 298 -9.14 -5.83 26.46
C ASN A 298 -9.64 -6.82 27.51
N ASN A 299 -10.49 -7.79 27.12
CA ASN A 299 -11.04 -8.81 28.02
C ASN A 299 -10.09 -10.01 28.22
N GLY A 300 -9.00 -10.08 27.43
CA GLY A 300 -7.97 -11.11 27.55
C GLY A 300 -8.21 -12.37 26.72
N SER A 301 -9.31 -12.42 25.94
CA SER A 301 -9.64 -13.49 24.99
C SER A 301 -8.84 -13.41 23.69
N LEU A 302 -8.09 -12.33 23.47
CA LEU A 302 -7.15 -12.18 22.36
C LEU A 302 -5.77 -11.72 22.85
N LYS A 303 -4.72 -12.30 22.29
CA LYS A 303 -3.32 -11.94 22.57
C LYS A 303 -2.53 -11.83 21.26
N PHE A 304 -1.62 -10.86 21.17
CA PHE A 304 -0.65 -10.84 20.07
C PHE A 304 0.42 -11.89 20.31
N LYS A 305 0.69 -12.72 19.29
CA LYS A 305 1.74 -13.74 19.31
C LYS A 305 3.09 -13.18 18.87
N ASP A 306 3.08 -12.07 18.14
CA ASP A 306 4.22 -11.40 17.53
C ASP A 306 4.67 -10.14 18.32
N LEU A 307 4.45 -10.14 19.64
CA LEU A 307 5.03 -9.18 20.60
C LEU A 307 6.09 -9.85 21.46
#